data_AF-A0A973FEW3-F1
#
_entry.id   AF-A0A973FEW3-F1
#
_cell.length_a   1.000
_cell.length_b   1.000
_cell.length_c   1.000
_cell.angle_alpha   90.00
_cell.angle_beta   90.00
_cell.angle_gamma   90.00
#
_symmetry.space_group_name_H-M   'P 1'
#
loop_
_entity.id
_entity.type
_entity.pdbx_description
1 polymer ?
#
loop_
_entity_poly.entity_id
_entity_poly.type
_entity_poly.pdbx_seq_one_letter_code
_entity_poly.pdbx_strand_id
1 'polypeptide(L)' 'MPLGAVNYLFIALGALVIALSYGGMYLEKAVDGFFSLKVAPFTLTGAYLWILFAIFYRPKKNAEC' A
#
# COMPACT_ATOMS: atom_id res chain seq x y z
N MET A 1 -13.91 4.42 15.27
CA MET A 1 -13.28 3.19 14.74
C MET A 1 -11.93 3.01 15.46
N PRO A 2 -11.46 1.78 15.71
CA PRO A 2 -10.24 1.51 16.49
C PRO A 2 -8.94 2.02 15.84
N LEU A 3 -8.98 2.40 14.56
CA LEU A 3 -7.92 3.12 13.85
C LEU A 3 -8.38 4.57 13.57
N GLY A 4 -7.46 5.53 13.70
CA GLY A 4 -7.72 6.94 13.39
C GLY A 4 -7.91 7.19 11.89
N ALA A 5 -8.55 8.32 11.53
CA ALA A 5 -8.80 8.69 10.12
C ALA A 5 -7.52 8.72 9.28
N VAL A 6 -6.40 9.15 9.90
CA VAL A 6 -5.08 9.20 9.27
C VAL A 6 -4.56 7.81 8.89
N ASN A 7 -4.68 6.82 9.79
CA ASN A 7 -4.30 5.44 9.47
C ASN A 7 -5.12 4.88 8.32
N TYR A 8 -6.42 5.18 8.29
CA TYR A 8 -7.30 4.71 7.23
C TYR A 8 -6.92 5.31 5.86
N LEU A 9 -6.51 6.59 5.85
CA LEU A 9 -5.96 7.24 4.67
C LEU A 9 -4.70 6.52 4.17
N PHE A 10 -3.76 6.21 5.08
CA PHE A 10 -2.52 5.50 4.71
C PHE A 10 -2.78 4.09 4.19
N ILE A 11 -3.73 3.36 4.79
CA ILE A 11 -4.15 2.05 4.31
C ILE A 11 -4.78 2.15 2.93
N ALA A 12 -5.68 3.12 2.71
CA ALA A 12 -6.30 3.35 1.40
C ALA A 12 -5.26 3.68 0.32
N LEU A 13 -4.23 4.45 0.66
CA LEU A 13 -3.13 4.80 -0.23
C LEU A 13 -2.30 3.56 -0.58
N GLY A 14 -2.00 2.70 0.41
CA GLY A 14 -1.34 1.41 0.16
C GLY A 14 -2.17 0.48 -0.72
N ALA A 15 -3.48 0.39 -0.50
CA ALA A 15 -4.38 -0.40 -1.33
C ALA A 15 -4.44 0.13 -2.78
N LEU A 16 -4.38 1.45 -2.96
CA LEU A 16 -4.32 2.06 -4.29
C LEU A 16 -3.03 1.70 -5.03
N VAL A 17 -1.88 1.67 -4.34
CA VAL A 17 -0.60 1.22 -4.95
C VAL A 17 -0.67 -0.25 -5.37
N ILE A 18 -1.32 -1.11 -4.60
CA ILE A 18 -1.56 -2.52 -4.97
C ILE A 18 -2.41 -2.59 -6.24
N ALA A 19 -3.53 -1.84 -6.26
CA ALA A 19 -4.43 -1.80 -7.40
C ALA A 19 -3.73 -1.32 -8.68
N LEU A 20 -2.90 -0.27 -8.59
CA LEU A 20 -2.11 0.24 -9.71
C LEU A 20 -1.04 -0.77 -10.17
N SER A 21 -0.43 -1.51 -9.25
CA SER A 21 0.58 -2.53 -9.59
C SER A 21 -0.04 -3.65 -10.42
N TYR A 22 -1.20 -4.17 -9.98
CA TYR A 22 -1.94 -5.17 -10.75
C TYR A 22 -2.54 -4.59 -12.04
N GLY A 23 -3.00 -3.34 -12.02
CA GLY A 23 -3.48 -2.64 -13.21
C GLY A 23 -2.40 -2.50 -14.29
N GLY A 24 -1.17 -2.16 -13.91
CA GLY A 24 -0.02 -2.09 -14.82
C GLY A 24 0.29 -3.45 -15.45
N MET A 25 0.33 -4.51 -14.64
CA MET A 25 0.49 -5.88 -15.15
C MET A 25 -0.64 -6.31 -16.08
N TYR A 26 -1.88 -5.93 -15.76
CA TYR A 26 -3.05 -6.23 -16.59
C TYR A 26 -2.98 -5.54 -17.96
N LEU A 27 -2.49 -4.29 -18.01
CA LEU A 27 -2.30 -3.56 -19.25
C LEU A 27 -1.15 -4.14 -20.10
N GLU A 28 -0.08 -4.59 -19.44
CA GLU A 28 1.08 -5.16 -20.15
C GLU A 28 0.75 -6.51 -20.81
N LYS A 29 -0.24 -7.25 -20.30
CA LYS A 29 -0.70 -8.56 -20.82
C LYS A 29 0.42 -9.59 -21.05
N ALA A 30 1.60 -9.37 -20.47
CA ALA A 30 2.76 -10.22 -20.58
C ALA A 30 3.16 -10.68 -19.18
N VAL A 31 3.14 -12.00 -18.96
CA VAL A 31 3.55 -12.59 -17.68
C VAL A 31 5.01 -12.26 -17.38
N ASP A 32 5.84 -12.27 -18.43
CA ASP A 32 7.25 -11.89 -18.40
C ASP A 32 7.52 -10.42 -18.75
N GLY A 33 6.49 -9.58 -18.62
CA GLY A 33 6.60 -8.15 -18.86
C GLY A 33 7.61 -7.46 -17.94
N PHE A 34 8.17 -6.34 -18.40
CA PHE A 34 9.10 -5.53 -17.61
C PHE A 34 8.43 -5.06 -16.31
N PHE A 35 7.15 -4.71 -16.35
CA PHE A 35 6.41 -4.26 -15.17
C PHE A 35 6.19 -5.42 -14.19
N SER A 36 5.88 -6.62 -14.70
CA SER A 36 5.72 -7.84 -13.90
C SER A 36 7.01 -8.27 -13.20
N LEU A 37 8.16 -8.32 -13.90
CA LEU A 37 9.41 -8.80 -13.30
C LEU A 37 10.21 -7.74 -12.53
N LYS A 38 10.13 -6.47 -12.93
CA LYS A 38 11.01 -5.42 -12.38
C LYS A 38 10.30 -4.42 -11.48
N VAL A 39 9.00 -4.22 -11.64
CA VAL A 39 8.26 -3.17 -10.90
C VAL A 39 7.38 -3.79 -9.83
N ALA A 40 6.55 -4.76 -10.21
CA ALA A 40 5.59 -5.44 -9.34
C ALA A 40 6.18 -6.00 -8.04
N PRO A 41 7.29 -6.77 -8.03
CA PRO A 41 7.82 -7.32 -6.78
C PRO A 41 8.19 -6.24 -5.78
N PHE A 42 8.72 -5.09 -6.23
CA PHE A 42 9.09 -3.99 -5.34
C PHE A 42 7.86 -3.18 -4.91
N THR A 43 6.95 -2.86 -5.83
CA THR A 43 5.77 -2.06 -5.51
C THR A 43 4.79 -2.81 -4.62
N LEU A 44 4.56 -4.10 -4.85
CA LEU A 44 3.71 -4.94 -3.99
C LEU A 44 4.34 -5.11 -2.61
N THR A 45 5.62 -5.48 -2.54
CA THR A 45 6.31 -5.66 -1.25
C THR A 45 6.32 -4.34 -0.46
N GLY A 46 6.64 -3.23 -1.12
CA GLY A 46 6.59 -1.90 -0.52
C GLY A 46 5.19 -1.52 -0.04
N ALA A 47 4.15 -1.81 -0.82
CA ALA A 47 2.76 -1.53 -0.42
C ALA A 47 2.33 -2.36 0.79
N TYR A 48 2.72 -3.63 0.89
CA TYR A 48 2.44 -4.45 2.06
C TYR A 48 3.16 -3.94 3.30
N LEU A 49 4.44 -3.59 3.19
CA LEU A 49 5.20 -2.97 4.29
C LEU A 49 4.59 -1.63 4.72
N TRP A 50 4.12 -0.84 3.76
CA TRP A 50 3.43 0.42 4.02
C TRP A 50 2.11 0.23 4.76
N ILE A 51 1.29 -0.73 4.34
CA ILE A 51 0.03 -1.07 5.02
C ILE A 51 0.30 -1.58 6.44
N LEU A 52 1.31 -2.46 6.61
CA LEU A 52 1.75 -2.91 7.93
C LEU A 52 2.16 -1.71 8.81
N PHE A 53 2.99 -0.81 8.29
CA PHE A 53 3.38 0.40 9.00
C PHE A 53 2.16 1.24 9.37
N ALA A 54 1.22 1.45 8.44
CA ALA A 54 0.00 2.21 8.68
C ALA A 54 -0.92 1.56 9.74
N ILE A 55 -0.92 0.24 9.86
CA ILE A 55 -1.68 -0.48 10.89
C ILE A 55 -0.98 -0.38 12.25
N PHE A 56 0.35 -0.59 12.29
CA PHE A 56 1.13 -0.58 13.53
C PHE A 56 1.40 0.83 14.05
N TYR A 57 1.36 1.84 13.18
CA TYR A 57 1.50 3.24 13.54
C TYR A 57 0.27 3.69 14.31
N ARG A 58 0.23 3.45 15.61
CA ARG A 58 -0.74 4.08 16.50
C ARG A 58 -0.32 5.53 16.69
N PRO A 59 -1.09 6.53 16.23
CA PRO A 59 -0.90 7.87 16.76
C PRO A 59 -1.08 7.75 18.27
N LYS A 60 -0.02 7.98 19.04
CA LYS A 60 -0.14 8.23 20.48
C LYS A 60 -1.18 9.33 20.55
N LYS A 61 -2.35 9.08 21.14
CA LYS A 61 -3.31 10.14 21.45
C LYS A 61 -2.45 11.23 22.07
N ASN A 62 -2.27 12.35 21.36
CA ASN A 62 -1.79 13.55 22.00
C ASN A 62 -2.73 13.69 23.19
N ALA A 63 -2.16 13.55 24.38
CA ALA A 63 -2.89 13.72 25.61
C ALA A 63 -3.48 15.13 25.49
N GLU A 64 -4.78 15.17 25.29
CA GLU A 64 -5.58 16.37 25.37
C GLU A 64 -5.46 16.82 26.83
N CYS A 65 -4.64 17.85 27.08
CA CYS A 65 -4.74 18.76 28.21
C CYS A 65 -3.99 20.05 27.87
#